data_AF-A0A8S9W8A1-F1
#
_entry.id   AF-A0A8S9W8A1-F1
#
_cell.length_a   1.000
_cell.length_b   1.000
_cell.length_c   1.000
_cell.angle_alpha   90.00
_cell.angle_beta   90.00
_cell.angle_gamma   90.00
#
_symmetry.space_group_name_H-M   'P 1'
#
loop_
_entity.id
_entity.type
_entity.pdbx_description
1 polymer ?
#
loop_
_entity_poly.entity_id
_entity_poly.type
_entity_poly.pdbx_seq_one_letter_code
_entity_poly.pdbx_strand_id
1 'polypeptide(L)' 'MNKGGEDQHILAITNVTGKECRIEIPMSDIGSSESQWYDLINRKAQSAGNQKLCITPQPYDVTLL' A
#
# COMPACT_ATOMS: atom_id res chain seq x y z
N MET A 1 -24.39 -17.99 7.76
CA MET A 1 -24.59 -16.56 8.05
C MET A 1 -23.37 -15.82 7.54
N ASN A 2 -23.45 -15.18 6.37
CA ASN A 2 -22.37 -14.31 5.88
C ASN A 2 -22.64 -12.90 6.40
N LYS A 3 -21.87 -12.49 7.40
CA LYS A 3 -21.72 -11.10 7.83
C LYS A 3 -20.30 -10.90 8.35
N GLY A 4 -19.36 -10.78 7.41
CA GLY A 4 -18.08 -10.12 7.65
C GLY A 4 -17.91 -9.16 6.49
N GLY A 5 -18.17 -7.87 6.70
CA GLY A 5 -17.56 -6.89 5.81
C GLY A 5 -16.08 -7.00 6.12
N GLU A 6 -15.30 -7.58 5.21
CA GLU A 6 -13.85 -7.55 5.33
C GLU A 6 -13.47 -6.07 5.36
N ASP A 7 -12.74 -5.63 6.39
CA ASP A 7 -12.26 -4.26 6.52
C ASP A 7 -11.25 -4.02 5.39
N GLN A 8 -11.74 -3.59 4.24
CA GLN A 8 -10.91 -3.27 3.09
C GLN A 8 -10.31 -1.88 3.28
N HIS A 9 -8.98 -1.83 3.33
CA HIS A 9 -8.24 -0.59 3.33
C HIS A 9 -7.82 -0.23 1.91
N ILE A 10 -7.89 1.07 1.57
CA ILE A 10 -7.30 1.59 0.33
C ILE A 10 -6.22 2.59 0.73
N LEU A 11 -5.04 2.43 0.15
CA LEU A 11 -3.90 3.32 0.35
C LEU A 11 -3.53 3.98 -0.98
N ALA A 12 -3.68 5.31 -1.04
CA ALA A 12 -3.24 6.12 -2.17
C ALA A 12 -1.97 6.88 -1.80
N ILE A 13 -0.93 6.75 -2.63
CA ILE A 13 0.37 7.42 -2.45
C ILE A 13 0.70 8.17 -3.73
N THR A 14 1.15 9.42 -3.59
CA THR A 14 1.60 10.23 -4.71
C THR A 14 2.99 10.76 -4.42
N ASN A 15 3.96 10.46 -5.28
CA ASN A 15 5.28 11.06 -5.21
C ASN A 15 5.28 12.41 -5.93
N VAL A 16 5.08 13.52 -5.20
CA VAL A 16 5.09 14.87 -5.79
C VAL A 16 6.49 15.42 -6.09
N THR A 17 7.53 14.61 -5.98
CA THR A 17 8.92 15.04 -6.19
C THR A 17 9.48 14.57 -7.53
N GLY A 18 10.50 15.29 -8.03
CA GLY A 18 11.24 14.91 -9.23
C GLY A 18 12.26 13.78 -9.04
N LYS A 19 12.18 13.01 -7.94
CA LYS A 19 13.12 11.92 -7.61
C LYS A 19 12.37 10.68 -7.14
N GLU A 20 13.01 9.52 -7.30
CA GLU A 20 12.53 8.27 -6.69
C GLU A 20 12.46 8.43 -5.16
N CYS A 21 11.39 7.93 -4.56
CA CYS A 21 11.22 7.90 -3.12
C CYS A 21 11.07 6.45 -2.66
N ARG A 22 11.84 6.03 -1.65
CA ARG A 22 11.59 4.78 -0.93
C ARG A 22 10.83 5.09 0.35
N ILE A 23 9.65 4.50 0.51
CA ILE A 23 8.77 4.71 1.66
C ILE A 23 8.55 3.37 2.35
N GLU A 24 8.69 3.36 3.67
CA GLU A 24 8.31 2.23 4.52
C GLU A 24 7.15 2.68 5.40
N ILE A 25 6.00 2.02 5.28
CA ILE A 25 4.78 2.34 6.01
C ILE A 25 4.52 1.20 7.00
N PRO A 26 4.64 1.44 8.33
CA PRO A 26 4.18 0.48 9.32
C PRO A 26 2.69 0.21 9.18
N MET A 27 2.28 -1.07 9.24
CA MET A 27 0.85 -1.43 9.15
C MET A 27 0.00 -0.82 10.27
N SER A 28 0.61 -0.58 11.44
CA SER A 28 0.00 0.16 12.55
C SER A 28 -0.45 1.58 12.18
N ASP A 29 0.28 2.27 11.30
CA ASP A 29 0.04 3.68 10.98
C ASP A 29 -1.19 3.84 10.07
N ILE A 30 -1.52 2.78 9.33
CA ILE A 30 -2.69 2.71 8.45
C ILE A 30 -3.85 1.92 9.06
N GLY A 31 -3.72 1.52 10.34
CA GLY A 31 -4.77 0.83 11.09
C GLY A 31 -5.11 -0.56 10.55
N SER A 32 -4.20 -1.19 9.81
CA SER A 32 -4.41 -2.50 9.19
C SER A 32 -3.48 -3.54 9.81
N SER A 33 -3.92 -4.79 9.85
CA SER A 33 -3.07 -5.96 10.13
C SER A 33 -2.87 -6.84 8.88
N GLU A 34 -3.30 -6.35 7.71
CA GLU A 34 -3.24 -7.10 6.46
C GLU A 34 -1.82 -7.21 5.94
N SER A 35 -1.45 -8.44 5.59
CA SER A 35 -0.13 -8.76 5.06
C SER A 35 -0.07 -8.78 3.54
N GLN A 36 -1.22 -8.76 2.86
CA GLN A 36 -1.34 -8.81 1.41
C GLN A 36 -2.08 -7.57 0.94
N TRP A 37 -1.48 -6.89 -0.02
CA TRP A 37 -1.97 -5.67 -0.65
C TRP A 37 -2.01 -5.88 -2.15
N TYR A 38 -2.88 -5.17 -2.85
CA TYR A 38 -3.04 -5.35 -4.29
C TYR A 38 -2.94 -4.01 -5.00
N ASP A 39 -1.89 -3.85 -5.82
CA ASP A 39 -1.74 -2.67 -6.65
C ASP A 39 -2.83 -2.67 -7.72
N LEU A 40 -3.79 -1.76 -7.58
CA LEU A 40 -4.95 -1.63 -8.45
C LEU A 40 -4.59 -1.08 -9.83
N ILE A 41 -3.46 -0.37 -9.95
CA ILE A 41 -3.01 0.23 -11.21
C ILE A 41 -2.17 -0.78 -11.99
N ASN A 42 -1.17 -1.37 -11.34
CA ASN A 42 -0.24 -2.31 -11.95
C ASN A 42 -0.75 -3.77 -11.93
N ARG A 43 -1.89 -4.01 -11.29
CA ARG A 43 -2.54 -5.33 -11.14
C ARG A 43 -1.61 -6.37 -10.54
N LYS A 44 -0.87 -5.98 -9.50
CA LYS A 44 0.18 -6.80 -8.89
C LYS A 44 0.01 -6.92 -7.37
N ALA A 45 0.15 -8.12 -6.85
CA ALA A 45 0.19 -8.34 -5.41
C ALA A 45 1.48 -7.79 -4.79
N GLN A 46 1.34 -7.17 -3.62
CA GLN A 46 2.40 -6.72 -2.74
C GLN A 46 2.20 -7.39 -1.38
N SER A 47 3.31 -7.70 -0.70
CA SER A 47 3.25 -8.25 0.65
C SER A 47 3.91 -7.30 1.63
N ALA A 48 3.25 -7.05 2.77
CA ALA A 48 3.84 -6.34 3.89
C ALA A 48 4.77 -7.29 4.65
N GLY A 49 6.08 -7.13 4.45
CA GLY A 49 7.10 -7.88 5.16
C GLY A 49 7.41 -7.24 6.51
N ASN A 50 7.56 -8.05 7.58
CA ASN A 50 7.87 -7.55 8.93
C ASN A 50 6.91 -6.44 9.41
N GLN A 51 5.60 -6.56 9.11
CA GLN A 51 4.57 -5.57 9.47
C GLN A 51 4.81 -4.18 8.85
N LYS A 52 5.50 -4.13 7.71
CA LYS A 52 5.76 -2.90 6.94
C LYS A 52 5.51 -3.12 5.45
N LEU A 53 4.92 -2.12 4.82
CA LEU A 53 4.73 -2.06 3.38
C LEU A 53 5.83 -1.17 2.79
N CYS A 54 6.57 -1.71 1.84
CA CYS A 54 7.72 -1.05 1.23
C CYS A 54 7.36 -0.70 -0.22
N ILE A 55 7.34 0.59 -0.55
CA ILE A 55 6.92 1.08 -1.86
C ILE A 55 7.98 2.05 -2.36
N THR A 56 8.28 1.96 -3.66
CA THR A 56 9.27 2.80 -4.32
C THR A 56 8.64 3.54 -5.51
N PRO A 57 7.77 4.55 -5.27
CA PRO A 57 7.19 5.32 -6.36
C PRO A 57 8.25 6.13 -7.12
N GLN A 58 8.20 6.08 -8.46
CA GLN A 58 9.04 6.90 -9.33
C GLN A 58 8.60 8.38 -9.27
N PRO A 59 9.37 9.33 -9.82
CA PRO A 59 8.98 10.73 -9.85
C PRO A 59 7.57 10.93 -10.44
N TYR A 60 6.68 11.61 -9.69
CA TYR A 60 5.29 11.89 -10.09
C TYR A 60 4.38 10.67 -10.25
N ASP A 61 4.80 9.49 -9.78
CA ASP A 61 3.96 8.30 -9.76
C ASP A 61 2.81 8.42 -8.76
N VAL A 62 1.72 7.73 -9.11
CA VAL A 62 0.61 7.41 -8.21
C VAL A 62 0.60 5.90 -7.99
N THR A 63 0.58 5.49 -6.73
CA THR A 63 0.40 4.09 -6.33
C THR A 63 -0.93 3.97 -5.58
N LEU A 64 -1.73 2.97 -5.93
CA LEU A 64 -3.01 2.68 -5.29
C LEU A 64 -3.05 1.21 -4.88
N LEU A 65 -3.06 0.95 -3.58
CA LEU A 65 -3.00 -0.37 -2.95
C LEU A 65 -4.25 -0.67 -2.14
#